data_AF-A0A6A5EPT7-F1
#
_entry.id   AF-A0A6A5EPT7-F1
#
_cell.length_a   1.000
_cell.length_b   1.000
_cell.length_c   1.000
_cell.angle_alpha   90.00
_cell.angle_beta   90.00
_cell.angle_gamma   90.00
#
_symmetry.space_group_name_H-M   'P 1'
#
loop_
_entity.id
_entity.type
_entity.pdbx_description
1 polymer ?
#
loop_
_entity_poly.entity_id
_entity_poly.type
_entity_poly.pdbx_seq_one_letter_code
_entity_poly.pdbx_strand_id
1 'polypeptide(L)'
;MEEEGPPAEGAVETPFNAETYAAEAMAADMDPWIVFDSRRTPRSEFDAWLESNWPSRVNRFGDEENGVSPVGWIAVLGLNHCPSTGDVTGLQESWEKLLASGRPVSFQTVKELALNHGVLTGKWLMHLDSGFKLDRAWECVARAALDGKISLVKVSPHNPKGEGKQVICAYNQNFTDESEVLRLDSIIRATGVKCPLTYKPDVYTYLGIYRNNRWKLGPTIYESKFDLESVPRRSHIINKVTNLEVT
;
A
#
# COMPACT_ATOMS: atom_id res chain seq x y z
N MET A 1 33.40 27.18 39.19
CA MET A 1 33.65 27.21 37.74
C MET A 1 33.57 25.77 37.30
N GLU A 2 32.35 25.31 37.08
CA GLU A 2 32.06 24.00 36.51
C GLU A 2 31.51 24.32 35.11
N GLU A 3 32.27 23.95 34.08
CA GLU A 3 31.81 24.09 32.70
C GLU A 3 30.83 22.96 32.41
N GLU A 4 29.55 23.33 32.22
CA GLU A 4 28.56 22.44 31.62
C GLU A 4 28.93 22.23 30.15
N GLY A 5 29.24 20.97 29.80
CA GLY A 5 29.43 20.56 28.42
C GLY A 5 28.14 20.71 27.60
N PRO A 6 28.26 20.92 26.28
CA PRO A 6 27.10 21.18 25.43
C PRO A 6 26.18 19.96 25.37
N PRO A 7 24.87 20.16 25.15
CA PRO A 7 23.90 19.06 25.08
C PRO A 7 24.22 18.18 23.86
N ALA A 8 24.13 16.86 24.06
CA ALA A 8 24.25 15.88 22.99
C ALA A 8 23.26 16.20 21.87
N GLU A 9 23.79 16.46 20.67
CA GLU A 9 23.01 16.61 19.45
C GLU A 9 22.15 15.37 19.26
N GLY A 10 20.83 15.57 19.25
CA GLY A 10 19.86 14.51 18.97
C GLY A 10 20.21 13.85 17.64
N ALA A 11 20.31 12.53 17.65
CA ALA A 11 20.53 11.74 16.45
C ALA A 11 19.46 12.14 15.41
N VAL A 12 19.90 12.84 14.37
CA VAL A 12 19.10 13.06 13.17
C VAL A 12 18.87 11.67 12.59
N GLU A 13 17.67 11.12 12.78
CA GLU A 13 17.26 9.88 12.12
C GLU A 13 17.55 10.04 10.63
N THR A 14 18.50 9.27 10.13
CA THR A 14 18.82 9.27 8.72
C THR A 14 17.56 8.82 7.99
N PRO A 15 17.04 9.59 7.02
CA PRO A 15 15.83 9.19 6.33
C PRO A 15 16.08 7.82 5.70
N PHE A 16 15.22 6.84 6.00
CA PHE A 16 15.30 5.52 5.39
C PHE A 16 15.43 5.66 3.86
N ASN A 17 16.40 4.95 3.29
CA ASN A 17 16.64 4.92 1.86
C ASN A 17 15.60 4.02 1.17
N ALA A 18 15.48 4.12 -0.15
CA ALA A 18 14.50 3.36 -0.90
C ALA A 18 14.71 1.83 -0.77
N GLU A 19 15.97 1.43 -0.59
CA GLU A 19 16.41 0.05 -0.44
C GLU A 19 15.88 -0.58 0.85
N THR A 20 15.87 0.14 1.98
CA THR A 20 15.29 -0.35 3.24
C THR A 20 13.80 -0.61 3.09
N TYR A 21 13.04 0.33 2.52
CA TYR A 21 11.61 0.13 2.28
C TYR A 21 11.33 -1.05 1.34
N ALA A 22 12.18 -1.25 0.32
CA ALA A 22 12.08 -2.39 -0.57
C ALA A 22 12.35 -3.71 0.18
N ALA A 23 13.38 -3.75 1.01
CA ALA A 23 13.72 -4.93 1.82
C ALA A 23 12.60 -5.28 2.82
N GLU A 24 12.03 -4.28 3.51
CA GLU A 24 10.90 -4.49 4.42
C GLU A 24 9.65 -5.02 3.71
N ALA A 25 9.33 -4.47 2.53
CA ALA A 25 8.21 -4.94 1.72
C ALA A 25 8.41 -6.40 1.27
N MET A 26 9.63 -6.75 0.83
CA MET A 26 9.98 -8.13 0.46
C MET A 26 9.89 -9.07 1.66
N ALA A 27 10.41 -8.68 2.82
CA ALA A 27 10.34 -9.48 4.04
C ALA A 27 8.88 -9.74 4.47
N ALA A 28 8.01 -8.72 4.41
CA ALA A 28 6.59 -8.89 4.69
C ALA A 28 5.87 -9.80 3.69
N ASP A 29 6.29 -9.84 2.43
CA ASP A 29 5.70 -10.73 1.43
C ASP A 29 6.23 -12.19 1.54
N MET A 30 7.37 -12.42 2.21
CA MET A 30 7.93 -13.76 2.48
C MET A 30 7.32 -14.44 3.72
N ASP A 31 6.83 -13.66 4.69
CA ASP A 31 6.18 -14.21 5.89
C ASP A 31 4.74 -14.65 5.61
N PRO A 32 4.16 -15.56 6.42
CA PRO A 32 2.77 -16.00 6.27
C PRO A 32 1.76 -14.86 6.34
N TRP A 33 0.68 -14.97 5.56
CA TRP A 33 -0.42 -14.01 5.59
C TRP A 33 -1.63 -14.61 6.31
N ILE A 34 -2.34 -13.77 7.05
CA ILE A 34 -3.68 -14.07 7.55
C ILE A 34 -4.67 -13.68 6.45
N VAL A 35 -5.33 -14.66 5.83
CA VAL A 35 -6.16 -14.41 4.64
C VAL A 35 -7.60 -14.87 4.86
N PHE A 36 -8.56 -13.98 4.57
CA PHE A 36 -9.95 -14.36 4.32
C PHE A 36 -10.18 -14.41 2.80
N ASP A 37 -10.36 -15.61 2.26
CA ASP A 37 -10.65 -15.79 0.83
C ASP A 37 -12.17 -15.92 0.62
N SER A 38 -12.82 -14.85 0.17
CA SER A 38 -14.29 -14.82 -0.01
C SER A 38 -14.79 -15.84 -1.05
N ARG A 39 -13.90 -16.40 -1.88
CA ARG A 39 -14.23 -17.43 -2.87
C ARG A 39 -14.26 -18.83 -2.25
N ARG A 40 -13.68 -19.01 -1.07
CA ARG A 40 -13.47 -20.31 -0.41
C ARG A 40 -14.09 -20.39 0.98
N THR A 41 -14.21 -19.25 1.67
CA THR A 41 -14.71 -19.17 3.04
C THR A 41 -16.13 -18.60 3.07
N PRO A 42 -17.08 -19.23 3.77
CA PRO A 42 -18.44 -18.73 3.90
C PRO A 42 -18.49 -17.30 4.48
N ARG A 43 -19.33 -16.45 3.89
CA ARG A 43 -19.52 -15.05 4.33
C ARG A 43 -19.89 -14.93 5.82
N SER A 44 -20.63 -15.90 6.36
CA SER A 44 -21.06 -15.92 7.76
C SER A 44 -19.90 -16.02 8.77
N GLU A 45 -18.72 -16.48 8.35
CA GLU A 45 -17.54 -16.59 9.20
C GLU A 45 -16.74 -15.29 9.28
N PHE A 46 -17.05 -14.31 8.42
CA PHE A 46 -16.26 -13.10 8.27
C PHE A 46 -16.17 -12.26 9.56
N ASP A 47 -17.28 -12.11 10.30
CA ASP A 47 -17.29 -11.29 11.51
C ASP A 47 -16.40 -11.90 12.61
N ALA A 48 -16.51 -13.21 12.84
CA ALA A 48 -15.65 -13.91 13.80
C ALA A 48 -14.17 -13.90 13.38
N TRP A 49 -13.89 -14.03 12.08
CA TRP A 49 -12.54 -13.89 11.55
C TRP A 49 -11.99 -12.48 11.78
N LEU A 50 -12.79 -11.44 11.51
CA LEU A 50 -12.37 -10.05 11.70
C LEU A 50 -12.06 -9.75 13.17
N GLU A 51 -12.92 -10.22 14.09
CA GLU A 51 -12.75 -10.05 15.54
C GLU A 51 -11.44 -10.67 16.07
N SER A 52 -11.03 -11.79 15.48
CA SER A 52 -9.80 -12.51 15.84
C SER A 52 -8.55 -11.91 15.21
N ASN A 53 -8.69 -11.07 14.17
CA ASN A 53 -7.58 -10.63 13.32
C ASN A 53 -7.55 -9.10 13.13
N TRP A 54 -7.92 -8.34 14.18
CA TRP A 54 -7.80 -6.88 14.13
C TRP A 54 -6.35 -6.44 13.87
N PRO A 55 -6.08 -5.60 12.86
CA PRO A 55 -4.72 -5.23 12.50
C PRO A 55 -3.98 -4.49 13.60
N SER A 56 -4.69 -3.75 14.46
CA SER A 56 -4.07 -3.10 15.63
C SER A 56 -3.54 -4.09 16.69
N ARG A 57 -3.99 -5.35 16.66
CA ARG A 57 -3.67 -6.40 17.65
C ARG A 57 -2.76 -7.49 17.12
N VAL A 58 -2.80 -7.77 15.82
CA VAL A 58 -1.90 -8.75 15.19
C VAL A 58 -0.50 -8.16 15.10
N ASN A 59 0.49 -8.81 15.72
CA ASN A 59 1.88 -8.34 15.73
C ASN A 59 2.68 -8.84 14.52
N ARG A 60 3.46 -7.93 13.90
CA ARG A 60 4.31 -8.20 12.74
C ARG A 60 5.28 -9.37 12.95
N PHE A 61 5.92 -9.42 14.12
CA PHE A 61 7.00 -10.35 14.42
C PHE A 61 6.54 -11.59 15.18
N GLY A 62 5.24 -11.71 15.48
CA GLY A 62 4.73 -12.78 16.33
C GLY A 62 5.33 -12.75 17.74
N ASP A 63 5.38 -13.92 18.35
CA ASP A 63 5.92 -14.19 19.68
C ASP A 63 6.37 -15.66 19.69
N GLU A 64 7.64 -15.89 19.34
CA GLU A 64 8.21 -17.24 19.20
C GLU A 64 8.14 -18.03 20.52
N GLU A 65 8.29 -17.37 21.67
CA GLU A 65 8.23 -18.01 22.99
C GLU A 65 6.85 -18.60 23.27
N ASN A 66 5.81 -17.94 22.77
CA ASN A 66 4.42 -18.39 22.86
C ASN A 66 3.92 -19.11 21.60
N GLY A 67 4.82 -19.44 20.66
CA GLY A 67 4.50 -20.18 19.43
C GLY A 67 3.68 -19.40 18.41
N VAL A 68 3.67 -18.06 18.48
CA VAL A 68 2.97 -17.19 17.53
C VAL A 68 3.92 -16.81 16.40
N SER A 69 3.60 -17.24 15.18
CA SER A 69 4.43 -16.95 14.00
C SER A 69 4.37 -15.48 13.58
N PRO A 70 5.42 -14.96 12.90
CA PRO A 70 5.37 -13.68 12.22
C PRO A 70 4.23 -13.63 11.19
N VAL A 71 3.68 -12.43 11.00
CA VAL A 71 2.63 -12.18 10.01
C VAL A 71 3.14 -11.11 9.06
N GLY A 72 3.10 -11.40 7.76
CA GLY A 72 3.45 -10.44 6.73
C GLY A 72 2.33 -9.43 6.49
N TRP A 73 1.13 -9.96 6.24
CA TRP A 73 -0.07 -9.18 5.93
C TRP A 73 -1.34 -9.85 6.45
N ILE A 74 -2.36 -9.03 6.69
CA ILE A 74 -3.74 -9.48 6.85
C ILE A 74 -4.48 -9.07 5.58
N ALA A 75 -5.18 -9.99 4.92
CA ALA A 75 -5.77 -9.75 3.61
C ALA A 75 -7.19 -10.31 3.47
N VAL A 76 -8.00 -9.63 2.66
CA VAL A 76 -9.30 -10.14 2.19
C VAL A 76 -9.26 -10.20 0.67
N LEU A 77 -9.46 -11.40 0.13
CA LEU A 77 -9.61 -11.62 -1.30
C LEU A 77 -11.09 -11.50 -1.63
N GLY A 78 -11.44 -10.58 -2.52
CA GLY A 78 -12.81 -10.41 -2.98
C GLY A 78 -13.24 -11.54 -3.92
N LEU A 79 -14.54 -11.64 -4.18
CA LEU A 79 -15.09 -12.63 -5.12
C LEU A 79 -14.54 -12.47 -6.54
N ASN A 80 -14.21 -11.23 -6.92
CA ASN A 80 -13.59 -10.86 -8.19
C ASN A 80 -12.04 -10.91 -8.14
N HIS A 81 -11.44 -11.51 -7.12
CA HIS A 81 -9.98 -11.62 -7.02
C HIS A 81 -9.43 -12.57 -8.11
N CYS A 82 -8.66 -12.00 -9.02
CA CYS A 82 -7.77 -12.71 -9.94
C CYS A 82 -6.31 -12.37 -9.61
N PRO A 83 -5.42 -13.37 -9.46
CA PRO A 83 -3.99 -13.12 -9.35
C PRO A 83 -3.47 -12.39 -10.59
N SER A 84 -2.52 -11.47 -10.40
CA SER A 84 -1.82 -10.82 -11.52
C SER A 84 -1.00 -11.87 -12.29
N THR A 85 -1.05 -11.81 -13.61
CA THR A 85 -0.31 -12.71 -14.52
C THR A 85 0.86 -12.01 -15.21
N GLY A 86 1.25 -10.81 -14.74
CA GLY A 86 2.34 -10.03 -15.34
C GLY A 86 3.71 -10.71 -15.19
N ASP A 87 4.58 -10.50 -16.17
CA ASP A 87 5.95 -11.01 -16.20
C ASP A 87 6.88 -10.14 -15.34
N VAL A 88 6.89 -10.39 -14.02
CA VAL A 88 7.74 -9.66 -13.08
C VAL A 88 9.23 -9.92 -13.34
N THR A 89 9.60 -11.13 -13.77
CA THR A 89 10.99 -11.49 -14.07
C THR A 89 11.49 -10.72 -15.30
N GLY A 90 10.74 -10.75 -16.40
CA GLY A 90 11.06 -9.98 -17.61
C GLY A 90 11.06 -8.47 -17.37
N LEU A 91 10.18 -7.98 -16.50
CA LEU A 91 10.19 -6.59 -16.03
C LEU A 91 11.53 -6.24 -15.36
N GLN A 92 12.00 -7.07 -14.43
CA GLN A 92 13.27 -6.84 -13.73
C GLN A 92 14.48 -6.87 -14.69
N GLU A 93 14.52 -7.82 -15.62
CA GLU A 93 15.58 -7.87 -16.65
C GLU A 93 15.57 -6.63 -17.56
N SER A 94 14.37 -6.19 -17.96
CA SER A 94 14.23 -5.00 -18.82
C SER A 94 14.58 -3.72 -18.09
N TRP A 95 14.31 -3.67 -16.79
CA TRP A 95 14.73 -2.60 -15.92
C TRP A 95 16.25 -2.51 -15.80
N GLU A 96 16.95 -3.63 -15.58
CA GLU A 96 18.42 -3.67 -15.57
C GLU A 96 19.01 -3.18 -16.88
N LYS A 97 18.45 -3.60 -18.02
CA LYS A 97 18.85 -3.12 -19.36
C LYS A 97 18.63 -1.60 -19.50
N LEU A 98 17.51 -1.07 -19.01
CA LEU A 98 17.27 0.38 -19.01
C LEU A 98 18.34 1.11 -18.20
N LEU A 99 18.64 0.64 -16.99
CA LEU A 99 19.67 1.22 -16.13
C LEU A 99 21.07 1.18 -16.78
N ALA A 100 21.44 0.04 -17.38
CA ALA A 100 22.72 -0.13 -18.06
C ALA A 100 22.85 0.75 -19.32
N SER A 101 21.74 1.07 -19.98
CA SER A 101 21.75 1.92 -21.18
C SER A 101 22.04 3.40 -20.92
N GLY A 102 21.97 3.85 -19.66
CA GLY A 102 22.11 5.27 -19.29
C GLY A 102 20.94 6.16 -19.73
N ARG A 103 19.86 5.59 -20.31
CA ARG A 103 18.63 6.32 -20.62
C ARG A 103 18.01 6.88 -19.33
N PRO A 104 17.34 8.05 -19.40
CA PRO A 104 16.72 8.66 -18.23
C PRO A 104 15.58 7.78 -17.70
N VAL A 105 15.57 7.59 -16.38
CA VAL A 105 14.47 6.95 -15.66
C VAL A 105 13.40 8.01 -15.36
N SER A 106 12.18 7.75 -15.81
CA SER A 106 11.02 8.64 -15.71
C SER A 106 9.75 7.82 -15.48
N PHE A 107 8.64 8.47 -15.09
CA PHE A 107 7.35 7.77 -15.03
C PHE A 107 6.99 7.11 -16.36
N GLN A 108 7.23 7.79 -17.48
CA GLN A 108 6.86 7.29 -18.80
C GLN A 108 7.65 6.03 -19.18
N THR A 109 8.96 6.01 -18.92
CA THR A 109 9.79 4.82 -19.18
C THR A 109 9.41 3.65 -18.29
N VAL A 110 9.08 3.89 -17.02
CA VAL A 110 8.61 2.84 -16.10
C VAL A 110 7.20 2.34 -16.49
N LYS A 111 6.31 3.24 -16.93
CA LYS A 111 4.98 2.89 -17.45
C LYS A 111 5.08 2.01 -18.70
N GLU A 112 6.00 2.33 -19.61
CA GLU A 112 6.26 1.51 -20.80
C GLU A 112 6.74 0.10 -20.42
N LEU A 113 7.66 -0.01 -19.46
CA LEU A 113 8.07 -1.32 -18.94
C LEU A 113 6.89 -2.10 -18.36
N ALA A 114 6.06 -1.45 -17.55
CA ALA A 114 4.86 -2.08 -16.98
C ALA A 114 3.90 -2.62 -18.06
N LEU A 115 3.67 -1.83 -19.12
CA LEU A 115 2.82 -2.22 -20.24
C LEU A 115 3.39 -3.40 -21.02
N ASN A 116 4.70 -3.37 -21.31
CA ASN A 116 5.37 -4.42 -22.08
C ASN A 116 5.36 -5.78 -21.35
N HIS A 117 5.33 -5.76 -20.01
CA HIS A 117 5.38 -6.97 -19.18
C HIS A 117 4.04 -7.31 -18.52
N GLY A 118 2.96 -6.57 -18.80
CA GLY A 118 1.65 -6.81 -18.20
C GLY A 118 1.60 -6.63 -16.68
N VAL A 119 2.55 -5.90 -16.09
CA VAL A 119 2.60 -5.62 -14.63
C VAL A 119 1.78 -4.36 -14.35
N LEU A 120 0.45 -4.49 -14.43
CA LEU A 120 -0.47 -3.36 -14.50
C LEU A 120 -1.25 -3.09 -13.21
N THR A 121 -1.15 -3.94 -12.20
CA THR A 121 -1.86 -3.73 -10.95
C THR A 121 -1.33 -2.51 -10.20
N GLY A 122 -2.17 -1.92 -9.37
CA GLY A 122 -1.80 -0.80 -8.51
C GLY A 122 -2.73 -0.68 -7.33
N LYS A 123 -2.36 0.19 -6.38
CA LYS A 123 -3.05 0.25 -5.09
C LYS A 123 -3.19 1.67 -4.55
N TRP A 124 -4.34 1.94 -3.94
CA TRP A 124 -4.51 3.06 -3.02
C TRP A 124 -3.96 2.68 -1.63
N LEU A 125 -3.13 3.56 -1.07
CA LEU A 125 -2.51 3.45 0.24
C LEU A 125 -3.20 4.38 1.23
N MET A 126 -3.58 3.84 2.39
CA MET A 126 -4.14 4.54 3.54
C MET A 126 -3.19 4.35 4.72
N HIS A 127 -2.48 5.40 5.13
CA HIS A 127 -1.65 5.36 6.33
C HIS A 127 -2.45 5.92 7.51
N LEU A 128 -2.70 5.08 8.52
CA LEU A 128 -3.39 5.47 9.76
C LEU A 128 -2.56 5.10 10.97
N ASP A 129 -2.70 5.86 12.04
CA ASP A 129 -2.15 5.50 13.34
C ASP A 129 -2.84 4.21 13.85
N SER A 130 -2.08 3.35 14.52
CA SER A 130 -2.62 2.12 15.12
C SER A 130 -3.78 2.39 16.08
N GLY A 131 -4.72 1.45 16.14
CA GLY A 131 -5.86 1.47 17.04
C GLY A 131 -7.21 1.59 16.32
N PHE A 132 -8.23 2.07 17.03
CA PHE A 132 -9.63 1.94 16.60
C PHE A 132 -9.96 2.56 15.23
N LYS A 133 -9.28 3.65 14.85
CA LYS A 133 -9.51 4.31 13.55
C LYS A 133 -9.00 3.44 12.40
N LEU A 134 -7.82 2.83 12.57
CA LEU A 134 -7.28 1.87 11.61
C LEU A 134 -8.20 0.66 11.50
N ASP A 135 -8.57 0.05 12.63
CA ASP A 135 -9.43 -1.13 12.65
C ASP A 135 -10.77 -0.86 11.96
N ARG A 136 -11.38 0.31 12.23
CA ARG A 136 -12.63 0.70 11.57
C ARG A 136 -12.46 0.93 10.07
N ALA A 137 -11.40 1.61 9.65
CA ALA A 137 -11.11 1.80 8.23
C ALA A 137 -10.85 0.47 7.51
N TRP A 138 -10.14 -0.45 8.17
CA TRP A 138 -9.89 -1.81 7.71
C TRP A 138 -11.19 -2.59 7.54
N GLU A 139 -12.04 -2.65 8.56
CA GLU A 139 -13.35 -3.30 8.48
C GLU A 139 -14.16 -2.78 7.28
N CYS A 140 -14.22 -1.46 7.12
CA CYS A 140 -14.96 -0.81 6.04
C CYS A 140 -14.52 -1.30 4.66
N VAL A 141 -13.22 -1.30 4.37
CA VAL A 141 -12.72 -1.74 3.05
C VAL A 141 -12.67 -3.26 2.90
N ALA A 142 -12.49 -4.01 3.99
CA ALA A 142 -12.55 -5.46 4.03
C ALA A 142 -13.96 -5.97 3.70
N ARG A 143 -15.00 -5.33 4.24
CA ARG A 143 -16.40 -5.61 3.85
C ARG A 143 -16.68 -5.24 2.40
N ALA A 144 -16.09 -4.16 1.87
CA ALA A 144 -16.21 -3.83 0.45
C ALA A 144 -15.56 -4.91 -0.45
N ALA A 145 -14.45 -5.50 -0.02
CA ALA A 145 -13.85 -6.65 -0.72
C ALA A 145 -14.73 -7.91 -0.63
N LEU A 146 -15.27 -8.21 0.55
CA LEU A 146 -16.22 -9.32 0.78
C LEU A 146 -17.48 -9.19 -0.10
N ASP A 147 -17.96 -7.95 -0.32
CA ASP A 147 -19.06 -7.63 -1.22
C ASP A 147 -18.70 -7.70 -2.72
N GLY A 148 -17.45 -8.03 -3.05
CA GLY A 148 -16.96 -8.08 -4.43
C GLY A 148 -16.74 -6.73 -5.10
N LYS A 149 -16.73 -5.63 -4.33
CA LYS A 149 -16.48 -4.27 -4.85
C LYS A 149 -14.99 -3.98 -5.04
N ILE A 150 -14.13 -4.64 -4.24
CA ILE A 150 -12.67 -4.52 -4.32
C ILE A 150 -12.08 -5.92 -4.47
N SER A 151 -11.16 -6.10 -5.42
CA SER A 151 -10.58 -7.42 -5.70
C SER A 151 -9.65 -7.92 -4.60
N LEU A 152 -8.89 -7.02 -3.98
CA LEU A 152 -7.96 -7.34 -2.91
C LEU A 152 -7.81 -6.11 -2.01
N VAL A 153 -7.90 -6.34 -0.70
CA VAL A 153 -7.40 -5.41 0.30
C VAL A 153 -6.42 -6.13 1.23
N LYS A 154 -5.35 -5.44 1.63
CA LYS A 154 -4.44 -5.95 2.66
C LYS A 154 -4.02 -4.84 3.63
N VAL A 155 -3.81 -5.17 4.88
CA VAL A 155 -3.37 -4.25 5.93
C VAL A 155 -2.12 -4.80 6.62
N SER A 156 -1.16 -3.92 6.88
CA SER A 156 0.06 -4.30 7.61
C SER A 156 -0.30 -4.60 9.07
N PRO A 157 0.26 -5.65 9.68
CA PRO A 157 0.10 -5.90 11.12
C PRO A 157 0.79 -4.81 11.95
N HIS A 158 0.52 -4.79 13.24
CA HIS A 158 1.11 -3.86 14.18
C HIS A 158 2.61 -4.12 14.33
N ASN A 159 3.42 -3.08 14.12
CA ASN A 159 4.85 -3.11 14.38
C ASN A 159 5.16 -2.25 15.61
N PRO A 160 5.45 -2.84 16.78
CA PRO A 160 5.74 -2.09 18.01
C PRO A 160 7.06 -1.31 17.93
N LYS A 161 7.95 -1.65 16.98
CA LYS A 161 9.23 -0.96 16.73
C LYS A 161 9.15 0.09 15.62
N GLY A 162 7.99 0.24 14.97
CA GLY A 162 7.80 1.14 13.84
C GLY A 162 7.30 2.53 14.24
N GLU A 163 7.03 3.38 13.25
CA GLU A 163 6.54 4.77 13.42
C GLU A 163 5.09 4.88 13.96
N GLY A 164 4.52 3.79 14.51
CA GLY A 164 3.15 3.76 15.03
C GLY A 164 2.04 3.79 13.97
N LYS A 165 2.39 3.89 12.67
CA LYS A 165 1.44 3.86 11.55
C LYS A 165 1.37 2.49 10.90
N GLN A 166 0.18 2.13 10.45
CA GLN A 166 -0.09 0.95 9.63
C GLN A 166 -0.69 1.40 8.30
N VAL A 167 -0.46 0.58 7.27
CA VAL A 167 -0.92 0.85 5.91
C VAL A 167 -2.00 -0.14 5.49
N ILE A 168 -3.13 0.37 5.02
CA ILE A 168 -4.12 -0.41 4.28
C ILE A 168 -3.91 -0.15 2.79
N CYS A 169 -3.84 -1.23 2.01
CA CYS A 169 -3.73 -1.22 0.56
C CYS A 169 -5.03 -1.76 -0.05
N ALA A 170 -5.62 -1.04 -0.99
CA ALA A 170 -6.74 -1.50 -1.81
C ALA A 170 -6.34 -1.52 -3.28
N TYR A 171 -6.63 -2.60 -4.00
CA TYR A 171 -6.09 -2.83 -5.35
C TYR A 171 -7.13 -2.71 -6.46
N ASN A 172 -6.66 -2.27 -7.64
CA ASN A 172 -7.31 -2.45 -8.93
C ASN A 172 -6.37 -3.13 -9.92
N GLN A 173 -6.89 -3.49 -11.10
CA GLN A 173 -6.20 -4.35 -12.06
C GLN A 173 -5.30 -3.58 -13.02
N ASN A 174 -5.65 -2.34 -13.35
CA ASN A 174 -4.89 -1.53 -14.29
C ASN A 174 -4.67 -0.09 -13.82
N PHE A 175 -3.45 0.25 -13.40
CA PHE A 175 -3.09 1.62 -13.00
C PHE A 175 -3.04 2.61 -14.16
N THR A 176 -2.98 2.12 -15.40
CA THR A 176 -2.94 2.96 -16.60
C THR A 176 -4.33 3.39 -17.06
N ASP A 177 -5.38 2.73 -16.56
CA ASP A 177 -6.77 3.12 -16.72
C ASP A 177 -7.17 4.07 -15.58
N GLU A 178 -7.19 5.36 -15.88
CA GLU A 178 -7.57 6.39 -14.90
C GLU A 178 -8.97 6.14 -14.33
N SER A 179 -9.91 5.63 -15.14
CA SER A 179 -11.27 5.36 -14.68
C SER A 179 -11.31 4.28 -13.61
N GLU A 180 -10.44 3.27 -13.67
CA GLU A 180 -10.32 2.26 -12.62
C GLU A 180 -9.77 2.85 -11.31
N VAL A 181 -8.79 3.73 -11.42
CA VAL A 181 -8.17 4.40 -10.25
C VAL A 181 -9.20 5.27 -9.53
N LEU A 182 -9.96 6.07 -10.29
CA LEU A 182 -11.03 6.94 -9.75
C LEU A 182 -12.20 6.11 -9.19
N ARG A 183 -12.59 5.04 -9.87
CA ARG A 183 -13.63 4.12 -9.39
C ARG A 183 -13.24 3.49 -8.06
N LEU A 184 -11.98 3.07 -7.90
CA LEU A 184 -11.52 2.50 -6.64
C LEU A 184 -11.50 3.53 -5.50
N ASP A 185 -11.10 4.78 -5.76
CA ASP A 185 -11.24 5.87 -4.77
C ASP A 185 -12.71 6.02 -4.33
N SER A 186 -13.62 6.13 -5.30
CA SER A 186 -15.06 6.27 -5.03
C SER A 186 -15.61 5.14 -4.18
N ILE A 187 -15.22 3.88 -4.46
CA ILE A 187 -15.59 2.71 -3.66
C ILE A 187 -15.05 2.85 -2.23
N ILE A 188 -13.77 3.21 -2.05
CA ILE A 188 -13.17 3.45 -0.73
C ILE A 188 -13.93 4.55 0.03
N ARG A 189 -14.22 5.69 -0.60
CA ARG A 189 -14.96 6.79 0.03
C ARG A 189 -16.38 6.40 0.42
N ALA A 190 -17.06 5.61 -0.40
CA ALA A 190 -18.40 5.11 -0.12
C ALA A 190 -18.45 4.22 1.14
N THR A 191 -17.33 3.63 1.55
CA THR A 191 -17.24 2.90 2.84
C THR A 191 -17.15 3.81 4.07
N GLY A 192 -16.97 5.11 3.88
CA GLY A 192 -16.81 6.10 4.96
C GLY A 192 -15.36 6.49 5.27
N VAL A 193 -14.38 5.98 4.51
CA VAL A 193 -12.96 6.34 4.68
C VAL A 193 -12.67 7.74 4.14
N LYS A 194 -12.12 8.60 5.01
CA LYS A 194 -11.86 10.02 4.70
C LYS A 194 -10.40 10.44 4.84
N CYS A 195 -9.52 9.53 5.24
CA CYS A 195 -8.09 9.84 5.33
C CYS A 195 -7.51 10.16 3.92
N PRO A 196 -6.39 10.88 3.84
CA PRO A 196 -5.68 11.05 2.58
C PRO A 196 -5.30 9.69 1.99
N LEU A 197 -5.49 9.55 0.67
CA LEU A 197 -5.05 8.37 -0.06
C LEU A 197 -3.90 8.75 -0.98
N THR A 198 -2.97 7.83 -1.18
CA THR A 198 -1.93 7.96 -2.21
C THR A 198 -1.86 6.71 -3.05
N TYR A 199 -1.70 6.84 -4.36
CA TYR A 199 -1.77 5.70 -5.27
C TYR A 199 -0.37 5.27 -5.73
N LYS A 200 -0.02 4.00 -5.54
CA LYS A 200 1.26 3.41 -5.96
C LYS A 200 1.03 2.29 -6.99
N PRO A 201 1.62 2.38 -8.21
CA PRO A 201 1.64 1.26 -9.15
C PRO A 201 2.52 0.12 -8.62
N ASP A 202 2.14 -1.13 -8.88
CA ASP A 202 2.94 -2.28 -8.43
C ASP A 202 4.30 -2.36 -9.11
N VAL A 203 4.41 -1.87 -10.35
CA VAL A 203 5.71 -1.73 -11.03
C VAL A 203 6.71 -0.92 -10.18
N TYR A 204 6.28 0.10 -9.44
CA TYR A 204 7.19 0.84 -8.55
C TYR A 204 7.65 -0.01 -7.37
N THR A 205 6.79 -0.87 -6.84
CA THR A 205 7.16 -1.81 -5.77
C THR A 205 8.15 -2.85 -6.29
N TYR A 206 7.88 -3.48 -7.43
CA TYR A 206 8.76 -4.51 -8.01
C TYR A 206 10.14 -3.97 -8.44
N LEU A 207 10.21 -2.70 -8.86
CA LEU A 207 11.45 -2.05 -9.26
C LEU A 207 12.19 -1.34 -8.11
N GLY A 208 11.71 -1.46 -6.86
CA GLY A 208 12.34 -0.83 -5.70
C GLY A 208 12.23 0.70 -5.67
N ILE A 209 11.25 1.29 -6.38
CA ILE A 209 10.98 2.72 -6.39
C ILE A 209 10.16 3.09 -5.15
N TYR A 210 10.86 3.51 -4.11
CA TYR A 210 10.31 4.03 -2.85
C TYR A 210 10.71 5.49 -2.64
N ARG A 211 10.32 6.06 -1.50
CA ARG A 211 10.75 7.41 -1.11
C ARG A 211 12.28 7.48 -1.08
N ASN A 212 12.83 8.63 -1.44
CA ASN A 212 14.28 8.88 -1.46
C ASN A 212 15.09 8.02 -2.45
N ASN A 213 14.46 7.47 -3.49
CA ASN A 213 15.17 6.76 -4.55
C ASN A 213 16.14 7.69 -5.33
N ARG A 214 17.18 7.08 -5.91
CA ARG A 214 18.23 7.79 -6.68
C ARG A 214 17.74 8.54 -7.92
N TRP A 215 16.60 8.15 -8.48
CA TRP A 215 16.01 8.78 -9.67
C TRP A 215 15.09 9.96 -9.36
N LYS A 216 14.89 10.28 -8.07
CA LYS A 216 14.03 11.37 -7.60
C LYS A 216 12.57 11.25 -8.07
N LEU A 217 12.14 10.05 -8.43
CA LEU A 217 10.74 9.78 -8.76
C LEU A 217 9.87 9.83 -7.51
N GLY A 218 8.70 10.46 -7.62
CA GLY A 218 7.67 10.32 -6.59
C GLY A 218 7.22 8.85 -6.52
N PRO A 219 7.14 8.24 -5.32
CA PRO A 219 6.76 6.82 -5.19
C PRO A 219 5.25 6.58 -5.36
N THR A 220 4.48 7.63 -5.61
CA THR A 220 3.03 7.60 -5.82
C THR A 220 2.65 8.54 -6.97
N ILE A 221 1.65 8.14 -7.77
CA ILE A 221 1.27 8.82 -9.02
C ILE A 221 -0.08 9.54 -8.94
N TYR A 222 -0.92 9.22 -7.94
CA TYR A 222 -2.10 10.00 -7.59
C TYR A 222 -2.12 10.30 -6.10
N GLU A 223 -2.76 11.40 -5.73
CA GLU A 223 -3.20 11.67 -4.36
C GLU A 223 -4.69 12.01 -4.35
N SER A 224 -5.41 11.59 -3.31
CA SER A 224 -6.82 11.88 -3.12
C SER A 224 -7.05 12.46 -1.73
N LYS A 225 -7.63 13.67 -1.69
CA LYS A 225 -8.01 14.37 -0.46
C LYS A 225 -9.52 14.46 -0.40
N PHE A 226 -10.10 13.99 0.71
CA PHE A 226 -11.53 14.08 0.91
C PHE A 226 -11.91 15.49 1.39
N ASP A 227 -12.78 16.17 0.66
CA ASP A 227 -13.24 17.51 1.03
C ASP A 227 -14.52 17.41 1.88
N LEU A 228 -14.38 17.81 3.14
CA LEU A 228 -15.48 17.84 4.11
C LEU A 228 -16.43 19.04 3.92
N GLU A 229 -15.94 20.09 3.28
CA GLU A 229 -16.61 21.39 3.09
C GLU A 229 -17.37 21.44 1.74
N SER A 230 -16.94 20.67 0.74
CA SER A 230 -17.66 20.56 -0.53
C SER A 230 -19.10 20.03 -0.39
N VAL A 231 -20.00 20.57 -1.22
CA VAL A 231 -21.39 20.11 -1.34
C VAL A 231 -21.70 19.89 -2.84
N PRO A 232 -21.96 18.65 -3.28
CA PRO A 232 -21.86 17.40 -2.52
C PRO A 232 -20.41 17.08 -2.13
N ARG A 233 -20.22 16.40 -0.99
CA ARG A 233 -18.90 15.98 -0.52
C ARG A 233 -18.22 15.10 -1.55
N ARG A 234 -16.99 15.42 -1.93
CA ARG A 234 -16.22 14.70 -2.94
C ARG A 234 -14.74 14.57 -2.59
N SER A 235 -14.04 13.68 -3.30
CA SER A 235 -12.58 13.65 -3.33
C SER A 235 -12.07 14.67 -4.34
N HIS A 236 -10.98 15.36 -4.01
CA HIS A 236 -10.10 16.00 -4.99
C HIS A 236 -8.95 15.06 -5.29
N ILE A 237 -8.88 14.58 -6.53
CA ILE A 237 -7.84 13.65 -6.96
C ILE A 237 -6.88 14.38 -7.89
N ILE A 238 -5.60 14.38 -7.53
CA ILE A 238 -4.53 14.99 -8.31
C ILE A 238 -3.66 13.90 -8.90
N ASN A 239 -3.48 13.92 -10.22
CA ASN A 239 -2.45 13.16 -10.91
C ASN A 239 -1.09 13.85 -10.69
N LYS A 240 -0.22 13.22 -9.90
CA LYS A 240 1.07 13.79 -9.50
C LYS A 240 2.12 13.78 -10.60
N VAL A 241 1.87 13.06 -11.70
CA VAL A 241 2.75 13.05 -12.87
C VAL A 241 2.47 14.28 -13.73
N THR A 242 1.20 14.62 -13.94
CA THR A 242 0.78 15.74 -14.79
C THR A 242 0.48 17.03 -14.01
N ASN A 243 0.36 16.94 -12.69
CA ASN A 243 -0.13 17.99 -11.78
C ASN A 243 -1.54 18.50 -12.12
N LEU A 244 -2.39 17.63 -12.67
CA LEU A 244 -3.78 17.96 -13.01
C LEU A 244 -4.74 17.32 -12.01
N GLU A 245 -5.81 18.04 -11.70
CA GLU A 245 -6.97 17.49 -11.00
C GLU A 245 -7.82 16.67 -11.99
N VAL A 246 -8.32 15.51 -11.56
CA VAL A 246 -9.01 14.52 -12.40
C VAL A 246 -10.42 14.19 -11.89
N THR A 247 -11.01 15.08 -11.09
CA THR A 247 -12.35 14.97 -10.47
C THR A 247 -13.18 16.24 -10.60
#